data_AF-A0A9D8PN36-F1
#
_entry.id   AF-A0A9D8PN36-F1
#
_cell.length_a   1.000
_cell.length_b   1.000
_cell.length_c   1.000
_cell.angle_alpha   90.00
_cell.angle_beta   90.00
_cell.angle_gamma   90.00
#
_symmetry.space_group_name_H-M   'P 1'
#
loop_
_entity.id
_entity.type
_entity.pdbx_description
1 polymer ?
#
loop_
_entity_poly.entity_id
_entity_poly.type
_entity_poly.pdbx_seq_one_letter_code
_entity_poly.pdbx_strand_id
1 'polypeptide(L)'
;WDLSGLDLDQIQVAGAQWHGVSLAGSTLRGADLRRADLGAADLRGCDLSGADLRGADLRGADLSGATLRACRWDEGTQWPGATPEDALPPPPRA
;
A
#
# COMPACT_ATOMS: atom_id res chain seq x y z
N TRP A 1 -1.65 1.70 -15.95
CA TRP A 1 -3.13 1.76 -15.90
C TRP A 1 -3.50 2.85 -14.92
N ASP A 2 -4.59 3.59 -15.18
CA ASP A 2 -5.00 4.72 -14.34
C ASP A 2 -6.24 4.36 -13.51
N LEU A 3 -6.09 4.40 -12.20
CA LEU A 3 -7.12 4.20 -11.18
C LEU A 3 -7.13 5.39 -10.21
N SER A 4 -6.55 6.53 -10.58
CA SER A 4 -6.42 7.70 -9.72
C SER A 4 -7.78 8.28 -9.31
N GLY A 5 -7.86 8.76 -8.07
CA GLY A 5 -9.05 9.40 -7.49
C GLY A 5 -10.26 8.48 -7.30
N LEU A 6 -10.10 7.16 -7.45
CA LEU A 6 -11.19 6.22 -7.29
C LEU A 6 -11.43 5.87 -5.82
N ASP A 7 -12.67 5.51 -5.51
CA ASP A 7 -13.02 4.83 -4.27
C ASP A 7 -12.84 3.32 -4.45
N LEU A 8 -11.82 2.77 -3.79
CA LEU A 8 -11.46 1.36 -3.78
C LEU A 8 -11.42 0.85 -2.34
N ASP A 9 -12.17 1.47 -1.42
CA ASP A 9 -12.24 1.06 -0.02
C ASP A 9 -12.73 -0.39 0.09
N GLN A 10 -12.13 -1.15 1.01
CA GLN A 10 -12.44 -2.56 1.26
C GLN A 10 -12.30 -3.49 0.04
N ILE A 11 -11.66 -3.06 -1.06
CA ILE A 11 -11.49 -3.91 -2.23
C ILE A 11 -10.67 -5.15 -1.87
N GLN A 12 -11.06 -6.32 -2.40
CA GLN A 12 -10.45 -7.61 -2.09
C GLN A 12 -9.60 -8.08 -3.28
N VAL A 13 -8.33 -7.67 -3.32
CA VAL A 13 -7.43 -7.87 -4.46
C VAL A 13 -6.05 -8.35 -4.02
N ALA A 14 -6.02 -9.27 -3.05
CA ALA A 14 -4.79 -9.94 -2.63
C ALA A 14 -4.08 -10.58 -3.84
N GLY A 15 -2.77 -10.38 -3.95
CA GLY A 15 -1.96 -10.85 -5.07
C GLY A 15 -2.12 -10.06 -6.37
N ALA A 16 -2.83 -8.92 -6.35
CA ALA A 16 -2.99 -8.08 -7.52
C ALA A 16 -1.67 -7.70 -8.17
N GLN A 17 -1.66 -7.66 -9.50
CA GLN A 17 -0.52 -7.25 -10.32
C GLN A 17 -0.73 -5.79 -10.75
N TRP A 18 -0.41 -4.86 -9.84
CA TRP A 18 -0.62 -3.41 -9.99
C TRP A 18 0.70 -2.64 -10.13
N HIS A 19 1.71 -3.29 -10.70
CA HIS A 19 2.99 -2.68 -11.01
C HIS A 19 2.81 -1.43 -11.90
N GLY A 20 3.35 -0.29 -11.48
CA GLY A 20 3.29 0.97 -12.22
C GLY A 20 1.88 1.54 -12.42
N VAL A 21 0.89 1.10 -11.64
CA VAL A 21 -0.47 1.63 -11.70
C VAL A 21 -0.52 3.00 -11.01
N SER A 22 -1.31 3.92 -11.58
CA SER A 22 -1.62 5.19 -10.92
C SER A 22 -2.81 5.02 -10.00
N LEU A 23 -2.59 5.20 -8.70
CA LEU A 23 -3.59 5.20 -7.63
C LEU A 23 -3.59 6.55 -6.89
N ALA A 24 -2.96 7.58 -7.47
CA ALA A 24 -2.83 8.90 -6.87
C ALA A 24 -4.19 9.44 -6.40
N GLY A 25 -4.27 9.88 -5.14
CA GLY A 25 -5.48 10.43 -4.52
C GLY A 25 -6.64 9.46 -4.34
N SER A 26 -6.46 8.16 -4.60
CA SER A 26 -7.51 7.15 -4.42
C SER A 26 -7.67 6.77 -2.95
N THR A 27 -8.79 6.13 -2.60
CA THR A 27 -9.01 5.57 -1.27
C THR A 27 -8.97 4.05 -1.32
N LEU A 28 -8.15 3.45 -0.45
CA LEU A 28 -7.94 2.00 -0.31
C LEU A 28 -8.13 1.60 1.16
N ARG A 29 -9.04 2.26 1.87
CA ARG A 29 -9.19 2.08 3.31
C ARG A 29 -9.66 0.66 3.60
N GLY A 30 -8.89 -0.06 4.40
CA GLY A 30 -9.09 -1.48 4.70
C GLY A 30 -9.17 -2.39 3.48
N ALA A 31 -8.57 -1.99 2.36
CA ALA A 31 -8.37 -2.87 1.21
C ALA A 31 -7.50 -4.09 1.61
N ASP A 32 -7.78 -5.23 1.01
CA ASP A 32 -6.92 -6.41 1.08
C ASP A 32 -5.92 -6.37 -0.08
N LEU A 33 -4.69 -5.97 0.22
CA LEU A 33 -3.56 -5.85 -0.70
C LEU A 33 -2.45 -6.86 -0.35
N ARG A 34 -2.78 -7.93 0.39
CA ARG A 34 -1.79 -8.93 0.79
C ARG A 34 -1.09 -9.49 -0.43
N ARG A 35 0.25 -9.51 -0.41
CA ARG A 35 1.08 -10.01 -1.52
C ARG A 35 0.84 -9.32 -2.87
N ALA A 36 0.22 -8.15 -2.90
CA ALA A 36 0.07 -7.39 -4.13
C ALA A 36 1.43 -6.87 -4.62
N ASP A 37 1.61 -6.84 -5.94
CA ASP A 37 2.69 -6.11 -6.60
C ASP A 37 2.22 -4.69 -6.86
N LEU A 38 2.69 -3.76 -6.04
CA LEU A 38 2.52 -2.31 -6.15
C LEU A 38 3.86 -1.64 -6.51
N GLY A 39 4.81 -2.40 -7.07
CA GLY A 39 6.11 -1.89 -7.45
C GLY A 39 5.97 -0.75 -8.46
N ALA A 40 6.73 0.32 -8.29
CA ALA A 40 6.65 1.54 -9.12
C ALA A 40 5.25 2.20 -9.21
N ALA A 41 4.28 1.81 -8.37
CA ALA A 41 2.96 2.43 -8.38
C ALA A 41 3.00 3.87 -7.88
N ASP A 42 2.14 4.73 -8.45
CA ASP A 42 1.92 6.08 -7.94
C ASP A 42 0.82 6.05 -6.89
N LEU A 43 1.20 6.10 -5.61
CA LEU A 43 0.31 6.09 -4.44
C LEU A 43 0.24 7.47 -3.78
N ARG A 44 0.65 8.55 -4.48
CA ARG A 44 0.71 9.89 -3.90
C ARG A 44 -0.66 10.33 -3.39
N GLY A 45 -0.71 10.78 -2.13
CA GLY A 45 -1.97 11.21 -1.51
C GLY A 45 -3.02 10.10 -1.32
N CYS A 46 -2.67 8.83 -1.56
CA CYS A 46 -3.62 7.72 -1.41
C CYS A 46 -3.90 7.43 0.07
N ASP A 47 -5.15 7.12 0.40
CA ASP A 47 -5.54 6.73 1.76
C ASP A 47 -5.56 5.20 1.91
N LEU A 48 -4.47 4.65 2.48
CA LEU A 48 -4.28 3.23 2.78
C LEU A 48 -4.64 2.90 4.25
N SER A 49 -5.44 3.74 4.91
CA SER A 49 -5.78 3.55 6.33
C SER A 49 -6.43 2.19 6.57
N GLY A 50 -5.87 1.40 7.48
CA GLY A 50 -6.37 0.06 7.80
C GLY A 50 -6.15 -1.01 6.72
N ALA A 51 -5.54 -0.68 5.58
CA ALA A 51 -5.27 -1.63 4.51
C ALA A 51 -4.33 -2.75 4.98
N ASP A 52 -4.48 -3.94 4.38
CA ASP A 52 -3.63 -5.09 4.66
C ASP A 52 -2.56 -5.24 3.57
N LEU A 53 -1.34 -4.81 3.88
CA LEU A 53 -0.16 -4.80 3.02
C LEU A 53 0.82 -5.94 3.33
N ARG A 54 0.42 -6.94 4.12
CA ARG A 54 1.31 -8.06 4.50
C ARG A 54 1.85 -8.78 3.27
N GLY A 55 3.18 -8.88 3.17
CA GLY A 55 3.88 -9.43 2.02
C GLY A 55 3.76 -8.64 0.71
N ALA A 56 3.18 -7.43 0.71
CA ALA A 56 3.07 -6.61 -0.50
C ALA A 56 4.43 -6.06 -0.94
N ASP A 57 4.60 -5.86 -2.24
CA ASP A 57 5.79 -5.24 -2.84
C ASP A 57 5.49 -3.79 -3.25
N LEU A 58 6.06 -2.82 -2.56
CA LEU A 58 5.96 -1.38 -2.83
C LEU A 58 7.29 -0.81 -3.34
N ARG A 59 8.23 -1.64 -3.80
CA ARG A 59 9.55 -1.15 -4.23
C ARG A 59 9.41 -0.15 -5.38
N GLY A 60 9.99 1.03 -5.20
CA GLY A 60 9.91 2.12 -6.16
C GLY A 60 8.55 2.81 -6.25
N ALA A 61 7.57 2.44 -5.43
CA ALA A 61 6.30 3.14 -5.35
C ALA A 61 6.49 4.55 -4.75
N ASP A 62 5.70 5.52 -5.21
CA ASP A 62 5.68 6.86 -4.63
C ASP A 62 4.56 6.98 -3.58
N LEU A 63 4.94 6.95 -2.30
CA LEU A 63 4.03 7.11 -1.16
C LEU A 63 3.95 8.55 -0.66
N SER A 64 4.40 9.55 -1.41
CA SER A 64 4.43 10.95 -0.96
C SER A 64 3.02 11.44 -0.61
N GLY A 65 2.82 11.81 0.65
CA GLY A 65 1.51 12.25 1.16
C GLY A 65 0.47 11.15 1.33
N ALA A 66 0.84 9.88 1.12
CA ALA A 66 -0.06 8.75 1.39
C ALA A 66 -0.32 8.59 2.90
N THR A 67 -1.54 8.17 3.26
CA THR A 67 -1.91 7.90 4.65
C THR A 67 -1.84 6.41 4.94
N LEU A 68 -0.94 6.00 5.84
CA LEU A 68 -0.69 4.59 6.19
C LEU A 68 -1.20 4.24 7.60
N ARG A 69 -2.13 5.02 8.15
CA ARG A 69 -2.56 4.89 9.54
C ARG A 69 -3.20 3.52 9.78
N ALA A 70 -2.73 2.81 10.80
CA ALA A 70 -3.26 1.49 11.19
C ALA A 70 -3.25 0.45 10.06
N CYS A 71 -2.45 0.64 8.99
CA CYS A 71 -2.24 -0.41 8.01
C CYS A 71 -1.55 -1.61 8.66
N ARG A 72 -1.83 -2.81 8.15
CA ARG A 72 -1.19 -4.04 8.59
C ARG A 72 -0.08 -4.38 7.62
N TRP A 73 1.10 -4.64 8.13
CA TRP A 73 2.27 -5.04 7.36
C TRP A 73 3.06 -6.07 8.17
N ASP A 74 4.00 -6.77 7.53
CA ASP A 74 4.88 -7.74 8.16
C ASP A 74 6.31 -7.63 7.61
N GLU A 75 7.21 -8.50 8.08
CA GLU A 75 8.61 -8.55 7.62
C GLU A 75 8.75 -8.86 6.12
N GLY A 76 7.68 -9.35 5.48
CA GLY A 76 7.65 -9.61 4.04
C GLY A 76 7.21 -8.39 3.21
N THR A 77 6.68 -7.34 3.84
CA THR A 77 6.31 -6.10 3.13
C THR A 77 7.56 -5.36 2.69
N GLN A 78 7.72 -5.16 1.38
CA GLN A 78 8.87 -4.46 0.82
C GLN A 78 8.51 -2.99 0.56
N TRP A 79 9.11 -2.06 1.28
CA TRP A 79 8.81 -0.63 1.19
C TRP A 79 9.63 0.08 0.09
N PRO A 80 9.19 1.25 -0.40
CA PRO A 80 10.00 2.07 -1.30
C PRO A 80 11.18 2.68 -0.51
N GLY A 81 12.33 2.05 -0.62
CA GLY A 81 13.56 2.47 0.07
C GLY A 81 13.72 1.78 1.43
N ALA A 82 14.18 2.54 2.43
CA ALA A 82 14.34 2.03 3.79
C ALA A 82 12.97 1.78 4.44
N THR A 83 12.88 0.75 5.28
CA THR A 83 11.67 0.39 6.02
C THR A 83 11.20 1.59 6.86
N PRO A 84 9.89 1.84 6.97
CA PRO A 84 9.33 2.90 7.78
C PRO A 84 9.32 2.50 9.27
N GLU A 85 10.36 1.84 9.77
CA GLU A 85 10.47 1.48 11.20
C GLU A 85 10.40 2.73 12.09
N ASP A 86 10.89 3.86 11.58
CA ASP A 86 10.80 5.16 12.24
C ASP A 86 9.42 5.83 12.09
N ALA A 87 8.60 5.43 11.10
CA ALA A 87 7.37 6.12 10.71
C ALA A 87 6.09 5.32 10.97
N LEU A 88 6.18 4.00 11.14
CA LEU A 88 5.07 3.10 11.41
C LEU A 88 5.35 2.25 12.65
N PRO A 89 4.31 1.96 13.46
CA PRO A 89 4.47 1.03 14.56
C PRO A 89 4.94 -0.33 14.02
N PRO A 90 5.80 -1.05 14.78
CA PRO A 90 6.33 -2.34 14.35
C PRO A 90 5.18 -3.29 14.00
N PRO A 91 5.40 -4.21 13.05
CA PRO A 91 4.35 -5.08 12.59
C PRO A 91 3.88 -5.96 13.75
N PRO A 92 2.58 -6.31 13.81
CA PRO A 92 2.10 -7.24 14.82
C PRO A 92 2.88 -8.55 14.67
N ARG A 93 3.58 -8.95 15.74
CA ARG A 93 4.31 -10.22 15.80
C ARG A 93 3.33 -11.37 15.52
N ALA A 94 3.69 -12.22 14.57
CA ALA A 94 2.94 -13.45 14.26
C ALA A 94 2.98 -14.43 15.44
#